data_AF-A0A3A8FJE0-F1
#
_entry.id   AF-A0A3A8FJE0-F1
#
_cell.length_a   1.000
_cell.length_b   1.000
_cell.length_c   1.000
_cell.angle_alpha   90.00
_cell.angle_beta   90.00
_cell.angle_gamma   90.00
#
_symmetry.space_group_name_H-M   'P 1'
#
loop_
_entity.id
_entity.type
_entity.pdbx_description
1 polymer ?
#
loop_
_entity_poly.entity_id
_entity_poly.type
_entity_poly.pdbx_seq_one_letter_code
_entity_poly.pdbx_strand_id
1 'polypeptide(L)'
;MKAQQFIEDHGLEQARNLLGMLKNLGCPNDMKFTVINGMWHRSSEGFTYDDLRTAIADHDRTDDVSDIRNHIAPTTRVIEG
;
A
#
# COMPACT_ATOMS: atom_id res chain seq x y z
N MET A 1 -4.04 1.93 -14.70
CA MET A 1 -4.18 2.12 -13.23
C MET A 1 -2.79 2.11 -12.61
N LYS A 2 -2.52 2.95 -11.59
CA LYS A 2 -1.23 2.99 -10.86
C LYS A 2 -1.26 2.06 -9.64
N ALA A 3 -0.11 1.62 -9.14
CA ALA A 3 -0.04 0.77 -7.95
C ALA A 3 -0.62 1.43 -6.69
N GLN A 4 -0.37 2.74 -6.49
CA GLN A 4 -0.93 3.49 -5.36
C GLN A 4 -2.47 3.47 -5.40
N GLN A 5 -3.06 3.77 -6.57
CA GLN A 5 -4.51 3.77 -6.76
C GLN A 5 -5.13 2.40 -6.44
N PHE A 6 -4.43 1.31 -6.77
CA PHE A 6 -4.87 -0.05 -6.42
C PHE A 6 -4.98 -0.25 -4.90
N ILE A 7 -3.98 0.23 -4.15
CA ILE A 7 -3.95 0.13 -2.69
C ILE A 7 -5.07 0.98 -2.08
N GLU A 8 -5.32 2.17 -2.61
CA GLU A 8 -6.42 3.04 -2.15
C GLU A 8 -7.81 2.44 -2.41
N ASP A 9 -8.00 1.75 -3.54
CA ASP A 9 -9.29 1.18 -3.94
C ASP A 9 -9.57 -0.20 -3.30
N HIS A 10 -8.56 -1.07 -3.24
CA HIS A 10 -8.68 -2.46 -2.77
C HIS A 10 -8.10 -2.73 -1.38
N GLY A 11 -7.24 -1.84 -0.87
CA GLY A 11 -6.56 -2.00 0.41
C GLY A 11 -5.17 -2.65 0.34
N LEU A 12 -4.38 -2.43 1.39
CA LEU A 12 -3.00 -2.91 1.53
C LEU A 12 -2.91 -4.45 1.55
N GLU A 13 -3.88 -5.12 2.17
CA GLU A 13 -3.91 -6.59 2.26
C GLU A 13 -4.03 -7.25 0.89
N GLN A 14 -4.89 -6.71 0.02
CA GLN A 14 -5.04 -7.16 -1.37
C GLN A 14 -3.74 -6.99 -2.16
N ALA A 15 -3.07 -5.85 -2.02
CA ALA A 15 -1.79 -5.58 -2.65
C ALA A 15 -0.69 -6.55 -2.19
N ARG A 16 -0.65 -6.86 -0.89
CA ARG A 16 0.33 -7.82 -0.33
C ARG A 16 0.07 -9.25 -0.79
N ASN A 17 -1.19 -9.66 -0.88
CA ASN A 17 -1.58 -10.96 -1.43
C ASN A 17 -1.15 -11.08 -2.91
N LEU A 18 -1.47 -10.07 -3.72
CA LEU A 18 -1.09 -10.01 -5.12
C LEU A 18 0.44 -10.07 -5.30
N LEU A 19 1.20 -9.31 -4.51
CA LEU A 19 2.66 -9.33 -4.53
C LEU A 19 3.21 -10.75 -4.21
N GLY A 20 2.64 -11.42 -3.20
CA GLY A 20 2.99 -12.79 -2.85
C GLY A 20 2.70 -13.79 -3.98
N MET A 21 1.56 -13.64 -4.64
CA MET A 21 1.17 -14.46 -5.79
C MET A 21 2.14 -14.27 -6.97
N LEU A 22 2.46 -13.02 -7.31
CA LEU A 22 3.42 -12.70 -8.38
C LEU A 22 4.81 -13.26 -8.10
N LYS A 23 5.27 -13.19 -6.84
CA LYS A 23 6.53 -13.78 -6.40
C LYS A 23 6.52 -15.30 -6.54
N ASN A 24 5.43 -15.96 -6.16
CA ASN A 24 5.30 -17.42 -6.25
C ASN A 24 5.29 -17.89 -7.72
N LEU A 25 4.67 -17.12 -8.61
CA LEU A 25 4.62 -17.39 -10.05
C LEU A 25 5.94 -17.08 -10.79
N GLY A 26 6.92 -16.47 -10.12
CA GLY A 26 8.19 -16.09 -10.76
C GLY A 26 8.03 -14.99 -11.80
N CYS A 27 7.07 -14.07 -11.60
CA CYS A 27 6.82 -12.99 -12.54
C CYS A 27 8.06 -12.07 -12.64
N PRO A 28 8.60 -11.80 -13.85
CA PRO A 28 9.77 -10.95 -14.01
C PRO A 28 9.49 -9.50 -13.59
N ASN A 29 10.48 -8.84 -12.99
CA ASN A 29 10.33 -7.47 -12.45
C ASN A 29 9.97 -6.42 -13.50
N ASP A 30 10.32 -6.65 -14.76
CA ASP A 30 10.02 -5.76 -15.90
C ASP A 30 8.56 -5.89 -16.39
N MET A 31 7.86 -6.91 -15.91
CA MET A 31 6.54 -7.25 -16.40
C MET A 31 5.46 -6.35 -15.81
N LYS A 32 4.72 -5.71 -16.71
CA LYS A 32 3.56 -4.90 -16.37
C LYS A 32 2.31 -5.78 -16.27
N PHE A 33 1.50 -5.45 -15.28
CA PHE A 33 0.20 -6.07 -15.06
C PHE A 33 -0.80 -5.03 -14.58
N THR A 34 -2.08 -5.37 -14.73
CA THR A 34 -3.19 -4.55 -14.27
C THR A 34 -4.19 -5.46 -13.57
N VAL A 35 -4.95 -4.91 -12.62
CA VAL A 35 -6.02 -5.65 -11.94
C VAL A 35 -7.35 -5.16 -12.51
N ILE A 36 -8.20 -6.10 -12.93
CA ILE A 36 -9.51 -5.83 -13.51
C ILE A 36 -10.50 -6.76 -12.80
N ASN A 37 -11.53 -6.20 -12.14
CA ASN A 37 -12.49 -6.96 -11.33
C ASN A 37 -11.81 -7.87 -10.28
N GLY A 38 -10.70 -7.42 -9.67
CA GLY A 38 -9.96 -8.22 -8.67
C GLY A 38 -9.10 -9.36 -9.25
N MET A 39 -9.08 -9.53 -10.58
CA MET A 39 -8.21 -10.50 -11.24
C MET A 39 -7.05 -9.77 -11.92
N TRP A 40 -5.82 -10.23 -11.71
CA TRP A 40 -4.66 -9.62 -12.35
C TRP A 40 -4.50 -10.17 -13.78
N HIS A 41 -4.17 -9.28 -14.70
CA HIS A 41 -3.97 -9.57 -16.11
C HIS A 41 -2.62 -9.01 -16.57
N ARG A 42 -1.95 -9.77 -17.43
CA ARG A 42 -0.77 -9.29 -18.15
C ARG A 42 -1.20 -8.19 -19.10
N SER A 43 -0.55 -7.04 -19.01
CA SER A 43 -0.88 -5.89 -19.83
C SER A 43 0.36 -5.06 -20.11
N SER A 44 0.46 -4.49 -21.30
CA SER A 44 1.50 -3.52 -21.67
C SER A 44 1.36 -2.22 -20.87
N GLU A 45 0.17 -1.98 -20.31
CA GLU A 45 -0.23 -0.78 -19.59
C GLU A 45 -0.66 -1.16 -18.17
N GLY A 46 -0.01 -0.57 -17.17
CA GLY A 46 -0.20 -0.94 -15.77
C GLY A 46 1.03 -0.59 -14.92
N PHE A 47 1.23 -1.35 -13.85
CA PHE A 47 2.33 -1.20 -12.92
C PHE A 47 3.15 -2.49 -12.86
N THR A 48 4.40 -2.38 -12.41
CA THR A 48 5.31 -3.52 -12.26
C THR A 48 5.30 -4.05 -10.84
N TYR A 49 5.97 -5.18 -10.64
CA TYR A 49 6.18 -5.75 -9.31
C TYR A 49 6.87 -4.76 -8.37
N ASP A 50 7.88 -4.03 -8.87
CA ASP A 50 8.63 -3.05 -8.10
C ASP A 50 7.76 -1.83 -7.70
N ASP A 51 6.92 -1.37 -8.63
CA ASP A 51 5.98 -0.26 -8.40
C ASP A 51 4.97 -0.64 -7.30
N LEU A 52 4.42 -1.87 -7.36
CA LEU A 52 3.53 -2.41 -6.33
C LEU A 52 4.24 -2.54 -4.97
N ARG A 53 5.45 -3.10 -4.95
CA ARG A 53 6.24 -3.27 -3.73
C ARG A 53 6.59 -1.92 -3.10
N THR A 54 6.93 -0.93 -3.90
CA THR A 54 7.25 0.43 -3.44
C THR A 54 6.01 1.13 -2.90
N ALA A 55 4.87 1.03 -3.59
CA ALA A 55 3.62 1.61 -3.13
C ALA A 55 3.14 1.00 -1.81
N ILE A 56 3.29 -0.33 -1.63
CA ILE A 56 2.99 -1.01 -0.35
C ILE A 56 3.88 -0.46 0.77
N ALA A 57 5.19 -0.34 0.52
CA ALA A 57 6.14 0.15 1.52
C ALA A 57 5.94 1.63 1.88
N ASP A 58 5.53 2.46 0.91
CA ASP A 58 5.19 3.86 1.12
C ASP A 58 3.91 4.01 1.97
N HIS A 59 2.89 3.18 1.69
CA HIS A 59 1.65 3.16 2.45
C HIS A 59 1.85 2.65 3.89
N ASP A 60 2.64 1.60 4.08
CA ASP A 60 3.00 1.04 5.40
C ASP A 60 3.70 2.09 6.28
N ARG A 61 4.59 2.91 5.68
CA ARG A 61 5.23 4.04 6.37
C ARG A 61 4.24 5.15 6.75
N THR A 62 3.16 5.31 6.00
CA THR A 62 2.17 6.37 6.22
C THR A 62 1.12 5.97 7.25
N ASP A 63 0.83 4.68 7.39
CA ASP A 63 -0.11 4.17 8.40
C ASP A 63 0.47 4.24 9.83
N ASP A 64 1.79 4.07 9.99
CA ASP A 64 2.51 4.13 11.28
C ASP A 64 2.46 5.52 11.95
N VAL A 65 2.16 6.60 11.22
CA VAL A 65 2.10 7.97 11.77
C VAL A 65 0.70 8.41 12.22
N SER A 66 -0.32 7.54 12.15
CA SER A 66 -1.68 7.88 12.61
C SER A 66 -1.89 7.73 14.12
N ASP A 67 -1.01 7.02 14.85
CA ASP A 67 -1.13 6.86 16.31
C ASP A 67 -0.45 8.00 17.12
N ILE A 68 0.52 8.71 16.54
CA ILE A 68 1.40 9.60 17.31
C ILE A 68 0.87 11.05 17.41
N ARG A 69 -0.19 11.44 16.69
CA ARG A 69 -0.61 12.86 16.60
C ARG A 69 -1.93 13.23 17.26
N ASN A 70 -2.56 12.38 18.08
CA ASN A 70 -3.75 12.82 18.83
C ASN A 70 -4.02 12.16 20.21
N HIS A 71 -2.98 11.75 20.95
CA HIS A 71 -3.12 11.49 22.39
C HIS A 71 -2.26 12.43 23.25
N ILE A 72 -2.25 13.73 22.92
CA ILE A 72 -1.99 14.73 23.95
C ILE A 72 -3.35 15.04 24.57
N ALA A 73 -3.72 14.22 25.56
CA ALA A 73 -4.91 14.41 26.37
C ALA A 73 -4.96 15.86 26.90
N PRO A 74 -6.10 16.58 26.77
CA PRO A 74 -6.27 17.94 27.27
C PRO A 74 -6.50 17.97 28.79
N THR A 75 -5.63 17.35 29.58
CA THR A 75 -5.79 17.27 31.05
C THR A 75 -4.58 17.73 31.85
N THR A 76 -3.62 18.44 31.24
CA THR A 76 -2.64 19.17 32.05
C THR A 76 -3.32 20.41 32.62
N ARG A 77 -3.93 20.26 33.80
CA ARG A 77 -4.28 21.39 34.65
C ARG A 77 -2.98 22.13 34.99
N VAL A 78 -2.87 23.34 34.47
CA VAL A 78 -1.92 24.34 34.99
C VAL A 78 -2.28 24.56 36.45
N ILE A 79 -1.39 24.17 37.37
CA ILE A 79 -1.39 24.71 38.73
C ILE A 79 -0.41 25.86 38.73
N GLU A 80 -0.95 27.08 38.63
CA GLU A 80 -0.19 28.28 38.97
C GLU A 80 -0.06 28.32 40.50
N GLY A 81 1.18 28.38 40.96
CA GLY A 81 1.58 28.54 42.35
C GLY A 81 2.85 29.38 42.42
#